data_AF-D9R5D1-F1
#
_entry.id   AF-D9R5D1-F1
#
_cell.length_a   1.000
_cell.length_b   1.000
_cell.length_c   1.000
_cell.angle_alpha   90.00
_cell.angle_beta   90.00
_cell.angle_gamma   90.00
#
_symmetry.space_group_name_H-M   'P 1'
#
loop_
_entity.id
_entity.type
_entity.pdbx_description
1 polymer ?
#
loop_
_entity_poly.entity_id
_entity_poly.type
_entity_poly.pdbx_seq_one_letter_code
_entity_poly.pdbx_strand_id
1 'polypeptide(L)'
;MPKDQQIKAIPIPETIIQEIFKRMESLNDEILKIQAREQERFVTSAELAEIMGCTRVTICKKIKSGDIYATRKLGDPKIPMSQFYKTDPVNLIKRKPKELKKVSGGESMEQLIFGKG
;
A
#
# COMPACT_ATOMS: atom_id res chain seq x y z
N MET A 1 5.02 63.83 13.79
CA MET A 1 4.62 63.48 12.41
C MET A 1 5.69 62.55 11.83
N PRO A 2 5.54 61.23 11.90
CA PRO A 2 6.47 60.31 11.27
C PRO A 2 6.16 60.24 9.77
N LYS A 3 7.23 60.31 8.96
CA LYS A 3 7.18 60.40 7.51
C LYS A 3 6.72 59.06 6.93
N ASP A 4 5.70 59.10 6.08
CA ASP A 4 5.27 57.97 5.27
C ASP A 4 6.43 57.49 4.40
N GLN A 5 7.03 56.37 4.80
CA GLN A 5 7.95 55.63 3.94
C GLN A 5 7.12 54.99 2.82
N GLN A 6 7.08 55.66 1.68
CA GLN A 6 6.57 55.07 0.45
C GLN A 6 7.45 53.87 0.10
N ILE A 7 6.93 52.66 0.34
CA ILE A 7 7.52 51.41 -0.12
C ILE A 7 7.38 51.40 -1.64
N LYS A 8 8.42 51.87 -2.35
CA LYS A 8 8.49 51.74 -3.80
C LYS A 8 8.65 50.25 -4.12
N ALA A 9 7.63 49.64 -4.73
CA ALA A 9 7.73 48.31 -5.28
C ALA A 9 8.87 48.29 -6.32
N ILE A 10 9.95 47.57 -6.00
CA ILE A 10 11.06 47.38 -6.93
C ILE A 10 10.56 46.43 -8.02
N PRO A 11 10.54 46.85 -9.30
CA PRO A 11 10.12 45.97 -10.38
C PRO A 11 11.13 44.83 -10.48
N ILE A 12 10.69 43.60 -10.19
CA ILE A 12 11.52 42.43 -10.40
C ILE A 12 11.62 42.24 -11.92
N PRO A 13 12.83 42.21 -12.49
CA PRO A 13 12.98 42.07 -13.94
C PRO A 13 12.40 40.72 -14.40
N GLU A 14 11.68 40.77 -15.51
CA GLU A 14 10.92 39.64 -16.08
C GLU A 14 11.79 38.41 -16.36
N THR A 15 13.09 38.63 -16.60
CA THR A 15 14.09 37.58 -16.80
C THR A 15 14.31 36.71 -15.56
N ILE A 16 14.32 37.31 -14.36
CA ILE A 16 14.47 36.58 -13.10
C ILE A 16 13.21 35.73 -12.86
N ILE A 17 12.04 36.26 -13.19
CA ILE A 17 10.77 35.54 -13.06
C ILE A 17 10.78 34.30 -13.97
N GLN A 18 11.20 34.45 -15.24
CA GLN A 18 11.32 33.33 -16.17
C GLN A 18 12.32 32.26 -15.70
N GLU A 19 13.45 32.67 -15.14
CA GLU A 19 14.46 31.74 -14.63
C GLU A 19 13.95 30.96 -13.41
N ILE A 20 13.21 31.61 -12.52
CA ILE A 20 12.54 30.96 -11.38
C ILE A 20 11.53 29.93 -11.86
N PHE A 21 10.68 30.27 -12.82
CA PHE A 21 9.69 29.32 -13.36
C PHE A 21 10.36 28.11 -14.00
N LYS A 22 11.41 28.33 -14.78
CA LYS A 22 12.17 27.24 -15.40
C LYS A 22 12.82 26.32 -14.36
N ARG A 23 13.33 26.90 -13.27
CA ARG A 23 13.89 26.13 -12.15
C ARG A 23 12.81 25.35 -11.40
N MET A 24 11.63 25.93 -11.19
CA MET A 24 10.49 25.23 -10.59
C MET A 24 10.04 24.05 -11.44
N GLU A 25 9.95 24.22 -12.76
CA GLU A 25 9.56 23.16 -13.69
C GLU A 25 10.58 22.00 -13.65
N SER A 26 11.88 22.30 -13.69
CA SER A 26 12.91 21.26 -13.58
C SER A 26 12.88 20.52 -12.24
N LEU A 27 12.66 21.24 -11.13
CA LEU A 27 12.57 20.63 -9.80
C LEU A 27 11.33 19.75 -9.67
N ASN A 28 10.20 20.18 -10.22
CA ASN A 28 8.97 19.38 -10.23
C ASN A 28 9.15 18.09 -11.05
N ASP A 29 9.80 18.17 -12.21
CA ASP A 29 10.12 17.00 -13.03
C ASP A 29 11.07 16.02 -12.32
N GLU A 30 12.05 16.54 -11.59
CA GLU A 30 12.95 15.72 -10.78
C GLU A 30 12.20 15.04 -9.63
N ILE A 31 11.32 15.76 -8.93
CA ILE A 31 10.46 15.20 -7.88
C ILE A 31 9.58 14.09 -8.46
N LEU A 32 8.94 14.31 -9.61
CA LEU A 32 8.12 13.29 -10.27
C LEU A 32 8.94 12.05 -10.64
N LYS A 33 10.16 12.23 -11.15
CA LYS A 33 11.08 11.12 -11.47
C LYS A 33 11.55 10.37 -10.24
N ILE A 34 11.79 11.06 -9.12
CA ILE A 34 12.20 10.46 -7.84
C ILE A 34 11.02 9.72 -7.21
N GLN A 35 9.83 10.32 -7.17
CA GLN A 35 8.60 9.65 -6.71
C GLN A 35 8.24 8.42 -7.54
N ALA A 36 8.51 8.45 -8.86
CA ALA A 36 8.32 7.29 -9.72
C ALA A 36 9.36 6.17 -9.48
N ARG A 37 10.53 6.49 -8.90
CA ARG A 37 11.63 5.55 -8.66
C ARG A 37 11.69 5.00 -7.23
N GLU A 38 11.23 5.76 -6.25
CA GLU A 38 11.37 5.46 -4.83
C GLU A 38 10.04 5.87 -4.15
N GLN A 39 9.21 4.99 -3.63
CA GLN A 39 9.51 4.12 -2.50
C GLN A 39 8.50 2.97 -2.52
N GLU A 40 8.98 1.72 -2.48
CA GLU A 40 8.11 0.62 -2.11
C GLU A 40 7.72 0.81 -0.64
N ARG A 41 6.60 1.50 -0.39
CA ARG A 41 6.11 1.78 0.95
C ARG A 41 5.66 0.47 1.58
N PHE A 42 6.40 0.01 2.58
CA PHE A 42 6.01 -1.14 3.38
C PHE A 42 5.15 -0.68 4.55
N VAL A 43 3.93 -1.19 4.63
CA VAL A 43 2.98 -0.90 5.71
C VAL A 43 2.78 -2.12 6.60
N THR A 44 2.37 -1.89 7.84
CA THR A 44 2.00 -2.97 8.76
C THR A 44 0.58 -3.46 8.51
N SER A 45 0.23 -4.62 9.09
CA SER A 45 -1.15 -5.14 9.04
C SER A 45 -2.20 -4.22 9.66
N ALA A 46 -1.81 -3.39 10.64
CA ALA A 46 -2.70 -2.44 11.30
C ALA A 46 -2.92 -1.19 10.43
N GLU A 47 -1.83 -0.62 9.90
CA GLU A 47 -1.89 0.53 8.99
C GLU A 47 -2.66 0.18 7.71
N LEU A 48 -2.45 -1.01 7.14
CA LEU A 48 -3.21 -1.44 5.96
C LEU A 48 -4.70 -1.59 6.27
N ALA A 49 -5.04 -2.05 7.47
CA ALA A 49 -6.42 -2.17 7.90
C ALA A 49 -7.11 -0.79 7.96
N GLU A 50 -6.42 0.23 8.46
CA GLU A 50 -6.91 1.61 8.47
C GLU A 50 -7.07 2.16 7.04
N ILE A 51 -6.06 1.98 6.18
CA ILE A 51 -6.10 2.43 4.77
C ILE A 51 -7.25 1.79 4.00
N MET A 52 -7.51 0.50 4.22
CA MET A 52 -8.57 -0.25 3.54
C MET A 52 -9.94 -0.17 4.24
N GLY A 53 -10.05 0.50 5.40
CA GLY A 53 -11.28 0.56 6.19
C GLY A 53 -11.76 -0.81 6.70
N CYS A 54 -10.84 -1.75 6.94
CA CYS A 54 -11.12 -3.12 7.32
C CYS A 54 -10.56 -3.46 8.70
N THR A 55 -10.99 -4.58 9.30
CA THR A 55 -10.36 -5.04 10.56
C THR A 55 -8.98 -5.65 10.30
N ARG A 56 -8.05 -5.48 11.25
CA ARG A 56 -6.73 -6.13 11.23
C ARG A 56 -6.83 -7.65 11.06
N VAL A 57 -7.86 -8.28 11.63
CA VAL A 57 -8.10 -9.73 11.53
C VAL A 57 -8.34 -10.14 10.08
N THR A 58 -9.11 -9.35 9.32
CA THR A 58 -9.38 -9.61 7.90
C THR A 58 -8.08 -9.56 7.09
N ILE A 59 -7.24 -8.54 7.31
CA ILE A 59 -5.92 -8.44 6.66
C ILE A 59 -5.03 -9.63 7.03
N CYS A 60 -4.96 -10.03 8.31
CA CYS A 60 -4.22 -11.20 8.74
C CYS A 60 -4.71 -12.50 8.09
N LYS A 61 -6.03 -12.67 7.92
CA LYS A 61 -6.61 -13.81 7.18
C LYS A 61 -6.20 -13.77 5.70
N LYS A 62 -6.22 -12.60 5.07
CA LYS A 62 -5.81 -12.39 3.68
C LYS A 62 -4.32 -12.64 3.44
N ILE A 63 -3.46 -12.32 4.41
CA ILE A 63 -2.04 -12.68 4.37
C ILE A 63 -1.85 -14.20 4.50
N LYS A 64 -2.64 -14.85 5.37
CA LYS A 64 -2.59 -16.32 5.55
C LYS A 64 -3.15 -17.10 4.36
N SER A 65 -4.20 -16.59 3.70
CA SER A 65 -4.75 -17.18 2.46
C SER A 65 -3.81 -16.97 1.27
N GLY A 66 -2.93 -15.97 1.35
CA GLY A 66 -2.00 -15.61 0.27
C GLY A 66 -2.59 -14.63 -0.74
N ASP A 67 -3.74 -14.03 -0.42
CA ASP A 67 -4.35 -12.94 -1.20
C ASP A 67 -3.54 -11.64 -1.08
N ILE A 68 -2.89 -11.44 0.07
CA ILE A 68 -1.97 -10.32 0.31
C ILE A 68 -0.56 -10.87 0.54
N TYR A 69 0.40 -10.38 -0.23
CA TYR A 69 1.81 -10.68 -0.03
C TYR A 69 2.38 -9.85 1.12
N ALA A 70 3.07 -10.50 2.04
CA ALA A 70 3.80 -9.84 3.12
C ALA A 70 5.20 -10.45 3.25
N THR A 71 6.22 -9.60 3.38
CA THR A 71 7.59 -10.04 3.67
C THR A 71 7.74 -10.30 5.16
N ARG A 72 8.32 -11.46 5.52
CA ARG A 72 8.54 -11.91 6.91
C ARG A 72 10.02 -12.12 7.22
N LYS A 73 10.91 -11.34 6.58
CA LYS A 73 12.36 -11.58 6.66
C LYS A 73 12.93 -11.41 8.07
N LEU A 74 12.31 -10.60 8.94
CA LEU A 74 12.68 -10.51 10.35
C LEU A 74 11.55 -9.81 11.15
N GLY A 75 10.76 -10.56 11.92
CA GLY A 75 9.71 -9.99 12.79
C GLY A 75 8.35 -9.76 12.13
N ASP A 76 7.73 -8.62 12.44
CA ASP A 76 6.35 -8.32 12.02
C ASP A 76 6.20 -8.30 10.49
N PRO A 77 5.12 -8.88 9.96
CA PRO A 77 4.87 -8.95 8.53
C PRO A 77 4.71 -7.54 7.95
N LYS A 78 5.59 -7.18 7.02
CA LYS A 78 5.53 -5.93 6.27
C LYS A 78 4.92 -6.16 4.88
N ILE A 79 4.00 -5.30 4.51
CA ILE A 79 3.17 -5.44 3.31
C ILE A 79 3.59 -4.35 2.32
N PRO A 80 4.18 -4.70 1.16
CA PRO A 80 4.52 -3.70 0.15
C PRO A 80 3.24 -3.13 -0.47
N MET A 81 3.06 -1.81 -0.42
CA MET A 81 1.89 -1.14 -1.01
C MET A 81 1.87 -1.22 -2.54
N SER A 82 3.02 -1.47 -3.16
CA SER A 82 3.20 -1.68 -4.61
C SER A 82 2.25 -2.75 -5.17
N GLN A 83 1.81 -3.71 -4.34
CA GLN A 83 0.91 -4.79 -4.77
C GLN A 83 -0.53 -4.34 -5.01
N PHE A 84 -0.96 -3.19 -4.47
CA PHE A 84 -2.34 -2.70 -4.58
C PHE A 84 -2.53 -1.69 -5.73
N TYR A 85 -1.44 -1.14 -6.29
CA TYR A 85 -1.50 -0.16 -7.38
C TYR A 85 -1.55 -0.79 -8.78
N LYS A 86 -1.46 -2.11 -8.89
CA LYS A 86 -1.57 -2.81 -10.17
C LYS A 86 -3.05 -2.99 -10.49
N THR A 87 -3.52 -2.29 -11.52
CA THR A 87 -4.90 -2.36 -12.06
C THR A 87 -5.24 -3.69 -12.70
N ASP A 88 -4.23 -4.53 -12.97
CA ASP A 88 -4.49 -5.90 -13.38
C ASP A 88 -5.10 -6.64 -12.19
N PRO A 89 -6.32 -7.19 -12.30
CA PRO A 89 -6.82 -8.09 -11.29
C PRO A 89 -5.81 -9.25 -11.25
N VAL A 90 -4.98 -9.27 -10.21
CA VAL A 90 -4.09 -10.40 -9.98
C VAL A 90 -5.00 -11.60 -9.99
N ASN A 91 -4.87 -12.45 -11.01
CA ASN A 91 -5.53 -13.74 -11.06
C ASN A 91 -4.97 -14.58 -9.90
N LEU A 92 -5.43 -14.29 -8.67
CA LEU A 92 -5.18 -15.01 -7.43
C LEU A 92 -5.90 -16.36 -7.45
N ILE A 93 -6.69 -16.63 -8.49
CA ILE A 93 -7.36 -17.90 -8.80
C ILE A 93 -6.35 -18.98 -9.24
N LYS A 94 -5.19 -19.12 -8.61
CA LYS A 94 -4.36 -20.35 -8.72
C LYS A 94 -3.56 -20.62 -7.44
N ARG A 95 -4.20 -20.55 -6.27
CA ARG A 95 -3.68 -21.27 -5.10
C ARG A 95 -4.80 -22.10 -4.52
N LYS A 96 -4.69 -23.42 -4.71
CA LYS A 96 -5.61 -24.42 -4.19
C LYS A 96 -5.87 -24.10 -2.71
N PRO A 97 -7.12 -24.15 -2.22
CA PRO A 97 -7.36 -24.08 -0.78
C PRO A 97 -6.51 -25.16 -0.13
N LYS A 98 -5.59 -24.74 0.75
CA LYS A 98 -4.84 -25.67 1.60
C LYS A 98 -5.91 -26.50 2.31
N GLU A 99 -5.92 -27.79 2.03
CA GLU A 99 -6.94 -28.75 2.45
C GLU A 99 -7.48 -28.37 3.83
N LEU A 100 -8.80 -28.22 3.94
CA LEU A 100 -9.49 -28.10 5.22
C LEU A 100 -8.88 -29.16 6.13
N LYS A 101 -8.16 -28.73 7.19
CA LYS A 101 -7.58 -29.65 8.16
C LYS A 101 -8.71 -30.58 8.59
N LYS A 102 -8.62 -31.86 8.22
CA LYS A 102 -9.53 -32.89 8.71
C LYS A 102 -9.48 -32.78 10.23
N VAL A 103 -10.57 -32.31 10.83
CA VAL A 103 -10.73 -32.28 12.28
C VAL A 103 -10.63 -33.74 12.68
N SER A 104 -9.59 -34.09 13.43
CA SER A 104 -9.23 -35.46 13.80
C SER A 104 -10.17 -36.04 14.86
N GLY A 105 -11.48 -35.97 14.61
CA GLY A 105 -12.52 -36.39 15.56
C GLY A 105 -13.95 -36.33 15.04
N GLY A 106 -14.17 -36.15 13.73
CA GLY A 106 -15.50 -36.31 13.14
C GLY A 106 -15.60 -37.68 12.49
N GLU A 107 -16.41 -38.57 13.04
CA GLU A 107 -16.83 -39.81 12.38
C GLU A 107 -17.32 -39.47 10.96
N SER A 108 -16.89 -40.24 9.96
CA SER A 108 -17.31 -39.98 8.58
C SER A 108 -18.82 -40.17 8.47
N MET A 109 -19.49 -39.41 7.59
CA MET A 109 -20.93 -39.55 7.33
C MET A 109 -21.32 -41.00 7.02
N GLU A 110 -20.40 -41.72 6.39
CA GLU A 110 -20.47 -43.14 6.10
C GLU A 110 -20.54 -44.02 7.37
N GLN A 111 -19.77 -43.70 8.41
CA GLN A 111 -19.88 -44.38 9.72
C GLN A 111 -21.21 -44.07 10.41
N LEU A 112 -21.73 -42.86 10.26
CA LEU A 112 -23.02 -42.47 10.84
C LEU A 112 -24.20 -43.19 10.17
N ILE A 113 -24.08 -43.48 8.87
CA ILE A 113 -25.14 -44.09 8.05
C ILE A 113 -25.08 -45.61 8.09
N PHE A 114 -23.88 -46.20 8.00
CA PHE A 114 -23.72 -47.64 7.81
C PHE A 114 -23.31 -48.40 9.08
N GLY A 115 -23.05 -47.70 10.20
CA GLY A 115 -22.56 -48.33 11.41
C GLY A 115 -21.14 -48.90 11.23
N LYS A 116 -20.47 -49.19 12.35
CA LYS A 116 -19.12 -49.75 12.33
C LYS A 116 -19.20 -51.24 11.96
N GLY A 117 -18.69 -51.60 10.79
CA GLY A 117 -18.48 -53.00 10.39
C GLY A 117 -17.40 -53.69 11.22
#